data_AF-A0A7Y2AET0-F1
#
_entry.id   AF-A0A7Y2AET0-F1
#
_cell.length_a   1.000
_cell.length_b   1.000
_cell.length_c   1.000
_cell.angle_alpha   90.00
_cell.angle_beta   90.00
_cell.angle_gamma   90.00
#
_symmetry.space_group_name_H-M   'P 1'
#
loop_
_entity.id
_entity.type
_entity.pdbx_description
1 polymer ?
#
loop_
_entity_poly.entity_id
_entity_poly.type
_entity_poly.pdbx_seq_one_letter_code
_entity_poly.pdbx_strand_id
1 'polypeptide(L)'
;MRYILSVTLVLAFTTSAFAIGELKKEWTADYLGDDASEDFKVVGRKAGCYVCHVKDEDKKKPEGRNEYGLMMSKFLESKKVSIEDLKNEYKDEATKEAAQKKIKFMFEKVGEQKSKDGEKFIDKIKAGKLPATDAGL
;
A
#
# COMPACT_ATOMS: atom_id res chain seq x y z
N MET A 1 -38.97 -38.61 -0.69
CA MET A 1 -38.29 -37.36 -1.08
C MET A 1 -37.00 -37.25 -0.29
N ARG A 2 -35.84 -37.36 -0.95
CA ARG A 2 -34.52 -37.14 -0.35
C ARG A 2 -34.22 -35.64 -0.44
N TYR A 3 -34.24 -34.93 0.69
CA TYR A 3 -33.76 -33.56 0.76
C TYR A 3 -32.23 -33.59 0.89
N ILE A 4 -31.54 -33.13 -0.15
CA ILE A 4 -30.09 -32.90 -0.13
C ILE A 4 -29.90 -31.53 0.52
N LEU A 5 -29.36 -31.51 1.74
CA LEU A 5 -28.99 -30.30 2.46
C LEU A 5 -27.64 -29.82 1.92
N SER A 6 -27.67 -28.97 0.89
CA SER A 6 -26.46 -28.30 0.38
C SER A 6 -26.06 -27.17 1.34
N VAL A 7 -25.11 -27.44 2.24
CA VAL A 7 -24.45 -26.41 3.05
C VAL A 7 -23.40 -25.73 2.19
N THR A 8 -23.75 -24.61 1.58
CA THR A 8 -22.80 -23.73 0.89
C THR A 8 -22.04 -22.92 1.94
N LEU A 9 -20.83 -23.34 2.28
CA LEU A 9 -19.91 -22.58 3.13
C LEU A 9 -19.42 -21.34 2.36
N VAL A 10 -20.04 -20.19 2.63
CA VAL A 10 -19.54 -18.89 2.19
C VAL A 10 -18.30 -18.57 3.03
N LEU A 11 -17.12 -18.82 2.48
CA LEU A 11 -15.86 -18.34 3.05
C LEU A 11 -15.83 -16.81 2.94
N ALA A 12 -16.20 -16.14 4.03
CA ALA A 12 -16.04 -14.70 4.17
C ALA A 12 -14.54 -14.40 4.28
N PHE A 13 -13.90 -14.08 3.15
CA PHE A 13 -12.57 -13.48 3.14
C PHE A 13 -12.69 -12.09 3.75
N THR A 14 -12.42 -11.95 5.04
CA THR A 14 -12.25 -10.64 5.67
C THR A 14 -10.99 -10.03 5.06
N THR A 15 -11.15 -9.11 4.10
CA THR A 15 -10.02 -8.33 3.61
C THR A 15 -9.56 -7.47 4.79
N SER A 16 -8.41 -7.81 5.37
CA SER A 16 -7.80 -7.01 6.43
C SER A 16 -7.70 -5.56 5.95
N ALA A 17 -7.90 -4.59 6.85
CA ALA A 17 -7.78 -3.18 6.49
C ALA A 17 -6.30 -2.90 6.17
N PHE A 18 -5.93 -2.89 4.90
CA PHE A 18 -4.54 -2.81 4.46
C PHE A 18 -3.90 -1.41 4.57
N ALA A 19 -4.67 -0.39 5.00
CA ALA A 19 -4.21 0.99 5.10
C ALA A 19 -4.04 1.41 6.57
N ILE A 20 -2.80 1.36 7.06
CA ILE A 20 -2.43 1.85 8.40
C ILE A 20 -1.66 3.17 8.30
N GLY A 21 -1.74 4.02 9.33
CA GLY A 21 -1.08 5.33 9.32
C GLY A 21 0.44 5.24 9.25
N GLU A 22 1.00 4.14 9.73
CA GLU A 22 2.43 3.81 9.74
C GLU A 22 2.98 3.68 8.32
N LEU A 23 2.23 3.08 7.39
CA LEU A 23 2.65 3.01 5.97
C LEU A 23 2.77 4.40 5.35
N LYS A 24 1.84 5.32 5.66
CA LYS A 24 1.92 6.72 5.20
C LYS A 24 3.15 7.41 5.78
N LYS A 25 3.45 7.20 7.07
CA LYS A 25 4.61 7.79 7.74
C LYS A 25 5.90 7.34 7.09
N GLU A 26 6.09 6.03 6.91
CA GLU A 26 7.31 5.48 6.31
C GLU A 26 7.44 5.87 4.84
N TRP A 27 6.36 5.85 4.06
CA TRP A 27 6.42 6.30 2.65
C TRP A 27 6.84 7.77 2.55
N THR A 28 6.32 8.62 3.45
CA THR A 28 6.71 10.04 3.54
C THR A 28 8.17 10.18 3.95
N ALA A 29 8.64 9.37 4.91
CA ALA A 29 10.02 9.43 5.37
C ALA A 29 11.01 8.97 4.30
N ASP A 30 10.70 7.88 3.58
CA ASP A 30 11.58 7.30 2.57
C ASP A 30 11.64 8.14 1.28
N TYR A 31 10.53 8.79 0.90
CA TYR A 31 10.42 9.42 -0.42
C TYR A 31 10.23 10.94 -0.40
N LEU A 32 9.85 11.54 0.73
CA LEU A 32 9.66 12.99 0.88
C LEU A 32 10.62 13.60 1.92
N GLY A 33 11.72 12.90 2.23
CA GLY A 33 12.82 13.38 3.06
C GLY A 33 13.62 14.49 2.40
N ASP A 34 14.77 14.85 2.97
CA ASP A 34 15.54 16.04 2.56
C ASP A 34 15.97 16.03 1.09
N ASP A 35 16.23 14.84 0.54
CA ASP A 35 16.65 14.63 -0.86
C ASP A 35 15.53 14.84 -1.90
N ALA A 36 14.26 14.92 -1.48
CA ALA A 36 13.15 15.16 -2.37
C ALA A 36 13.04 16.66 -2.73
N SER A 37 12.66 16.96 -3.98
CA SER A 37 12.37 18.34 -4.37
C SER A 37 11.18 18.89 -3.57
N GLU A 38 11.19 20.20 -3.29
CA GLU A 38 10.08 20.85 -2.57
C GLU A 38 8.74 20.67 -3.30
N ASP A 39 8.74 20.76 -4.62
CA ASP A 39 7.54 20.49 -5.44
C ASP A 39 7.01 19.07 -5.22
N PHE A 40 7.90 18.07 -5.18
CA PHE A 40 7.49 16.70 -4.94
C PHE A 40 7.04 16.49 -3.49
N LYS A 41 7.68 17.13 -2.50
CA LYS A 41 7.21 17.12 -1.11
C LYS A 41 5.78 17.66 -1.01
N VAL A 42 5.44 18.73 -1.72
CA VAL A 42 4.08 19.29 -1.76
C VAL A 42 3.10 18.29 -2.37
N VAL A 43 3.41 17.76 -3.57
CA VAL A 43 2.55 16.79 -4.28
C VAL A 43 2.35 15.52 -3.45
N GLY A 44 3.43 14.94 -2.93
CA GLY A 44 3.41 13.72 -2.13
C GLY A 44 2.64 13.89 -0.81
N ARG A 45 2.82 15.01 -0.10
CA ARG A 45 2.05 15.31 1.13
C ARG A 45 0.57 15.48 0.85
N LYS A 46 0.21 16.13 -0.26
CA LYS A 46 -1.17 16.30 -0.71
C LYS A 46 -1.80 14.94 -1.09
N ALA A 47 -1.04 14.05 -1.72
CA ALA A 47 -1.49 12.70 -2.05
C ALA A 47 -1.76 11.87 -0.78
N GLY A 48 -0.84 11.82 0.18
CA GLY A 48 -1.07 11.12 1.46
C GLY A 48 -1.50 9.66 1.27
N CYS A 49 -2.71 9.29 1.74
CA CYS A 49 -3.23 7.93 1.55
C CYS A 49 -3.50 7.58 0.07
N TYR A 50 -3.71 8.59 -0.78
CA TYR A 50 -4.01 8.43 -2.20
C TYR A 50 -2.78 8.05 -3.03
N VAL A 51 -1.60 7.96 -2.41
CA VAL A 51 -0.44 7.28 -3.00
C VAL A 51 -0.77 5.82 -3.33
N CYS A 52 -1.58 5.14 -2.50
CA CYS A 52 -2.01 3.75 -2.71
C CYS A 52 -3.51 3.59 -2.99
N HIS A 53 -4.30 4.64 -2.77
CA HIS A 53 -5.76 4.60 -2.86
C HIS A 53 -6.30 5.55 -3.92
N VAL A 54 -7.43 5.19 -4.51
CA VAL A 54 -8.19 6.09 -5.37
C VAL A 54 -8.93 7.09 -4.49
N LYS A 55 -8.95 8.35 -4.91
CA LYS A 55 -9.70 9.41 -4.25
C LYS A 55 -11.20 9.13 -4.31
N ASP A 56 -11.91 9.47 -3.24
CA ASP A 56 -13.37 9.33 -3.11
C ASP A 56 -13.92 7.89 -3.18
N GLU A 57 -13.04 6.88 -3.25
CA GLU A 57 -13.38 5.46 -3.18
C GLU A 57 -13.24 4.87 -1.76
N ASP A 58 -13.94 3.76 -1.52
CA ASP A 58 -13.82 3.00 -0.27
C ASP A 58 -12.45 2.30 -0.18
N LYS A 59 -11.54 2.92 0.57
CA LYS A 59 -10.15 2.46 0.80
C LYS A 59 -10.05 1.04 1.39
N LYS A 60 -11.12 0.52 2.00
CA LYS A 60 -11.10 -0.85 2.56
C LYS A 60 -11.28 -1.90 1.48
N LYS A 61 -11.91 -1.55 0.37
CA LYS A 61 -12.20 -2.49 -0.71
C LYS A 61 -11.06 -2.54 -1.73
N PRO A 62 -10.88 -3.66 -2.45
CA PRO A 62 -9.89 -3.76 -3.52
C PRO A 62 -10.06 -2.68 -4.60
N GLU A 63 -11.30 -2.28 -4.91
CA GLU A 63 -11.62 -1.28 -5.94
C GLU A 63 -11.16 0.13 -5.54
N GLY A 64 -11.05 0.41 -4.23
CA GLY A 64 -10.52 1.68 -3.73
C GLY A 64 -8.99 1.75 -3.69
N ARG A 65 -8.29 0.78 -4.30
CA ARG A 65 -6.83 0.77 -4.44
C ARG A 65 -6.45 1.18 -5.85
N ASN A 66 -5.52 2.12 -5.93
CA ASN A 66 -4.93 2.48 -7.21
C ASN A 66 -3.93 1.39 -7.64
N GLU A 67 -3.33 1.50 -8.82
CA GLU A 67 -2.44 0.47 -9.34
C GLU A 67 -1.25 0.16 -8.41
N TYR A 68 -0.69 1.16 -7.72
CA TYR A 68 0.40 0.97 -6.78
C TYR A 68 -0.08 0.23 -5.52
N GLY A 69 -1.23 0.60 -4.99
CA GLY A 69 -1.86 -0.07 -3.85
C GLY A 69 -2.28 -1.51 -4.15
N LEU A 70 -2.72 -1.81 -5.38
CA LEU A 70 -3.01 -3.18 -5.82
C LEU A 70 -1.75 -4.04 -5.86
N MET A 71 -0.64 -3.49 -6.34
CA MET A 71 0.64 -4.21 -6.37
C MET A 71 1.18 -4.42 -4.94
N MET A 72 0.98 -3.46 -4.04
CA MET A 72 1.26 -3.65 -2.62
C MET A 72 0.42 -4.77 -2.00
N SER A 73 -0.90 -4.79 -2.24
CA SER A 73 -1.79 -5.86 -1.75
C SER A 73 -1.33 -7.23 -2.21
N LYS A 74 -1.05 -7.39 -3.51
CA LYS A 74 -0.56 -8.65 -4.09
C LYS A 74 0.77 -9.07 -3.49
N PHE A 75 1.69 -8.11 -3.26
CA PHE A 75 2.97 -8.40 -2.63
C PHE A 75 2.78 -8.92 -1.21
N LEU A 76 1.97 -8.23 -0.39
CA LEU A 76 1.68 -8.62 0.98
C LEU A 76 1.04 -10.01 1.05
N GLU A 77 0.05 -10.28 0.20
CA GLU A 77 -0.60 -11.58 0.07
C GLU A 77 0.42 -12.68 -0.31
N SER A 78 1.27 -12.43 -1.30
CA SER A 78 2.31 -13.39 -1.72
C SER A 78 3.32 -13.72 -0.63
N LYS A 79 3.59 -12.76 0.26
CA LYS A 79 4.50 -12.91 1.40
C LYS A 79 3.79 -13.31 2.69
N LYS A 80 2.46 -13.49 2.66
CA LYS A 80 1.63 -13.76 3.83
C LYS A 80 1.87 -12.76 4.97
N VAL A 81 2.07 -11.50 4.62
CA VAL A 81 2.28 -10.42 5.60
C VAL A 81 0.93 -9.91 6.07
N SER A 82 0.67 -10.05 7.37
CA SER A 82 -0.49 -9.44 8.05
C SER A 82 -0.20 -7.97 8.34
N ILE A 83 -1.10 -7.08 7.91
CA ILE A 83 -1.00 -5.65 8.21
C ILE A 83 -1.24 -5.35 9.69
N GLU A 84 -2.07 -6.14 10.38
CA GLU A 84 -2.26 -5.96 11.82
C GLU A 84 -1.00 -6.37 12.61
N ASP A 85 -0.34 -7.45 12.19
CA ASP A 85 0.92 -7.87 12.82
C ASP A 85 2.00 -6.81 12.60
N LEU A 86 2.12 -6.31 11.36
CA LEU A 86 3.06 -5.25 11.02
C LEU A 86 2.82 -3.96 11.84
N LYS A 87 1.55 -3.60 12.06
CA LYS A 87 1.17 -2.46 12.89
C LYS A 87 1.51 -2.69 14.36
N ASN A 88 1.33 -3.90 14.87
CA ASN A 88 1.70 -4.24 16.24
C ASN A 88 3.23 -4.24 16.41
N GLU A 89 3.96 -4.85 15.46
CA GLU A 89 5.43 -4.81 15.39
C GLU A 89 5.95 -3.36 15.35
N TYR A 90 5.27 -2.46 14.64
CA TYR A 90 5.66 -1.05 14.54
C TYR A 90 5.43 -0.27 15.85
N LYS A 91 4.39 -0.63 16.61
CA LYS A 91 4.03 0.05 17.87
C LYS A 91 4.88 -0.38 19.06
N ASP A 92 5.44 -1.57 19.01
CA ASP A 92 6.35 -2.07 20.03
C ASP A 92 7.77 -1.57 19.73
N GLU A 93 8.36 -0.78 20.64
CA GLU A 93 9.68 -0.19 20.47
C GLU A 93 10.79 -1.25 20.27
N ALA A 94 10.63 -2.46 20.79
CA ALA A 94 11.60 -3.54 20.60
C ALA A 94 11.61 -4.09 19.16
N THR A 95 10.50 -3.99 18.42
CA THR A 95 10.35 -4.52 17.05
C THR A 95 10.17 -3.46 15.98
N LYS A 96 10.00 -2.19 16.38
CA LYS A 96 9.71 -1.06 15.51
C LYS A 96 10.72 -0.88 14.39
N GLU A 97 12.01 -0.92 14.68
CA GLU A 97 13.05 -0.76 13.66
C GLU A 97 12.98 -1.87 12.59
N ALA A 98 12.70 -3.11 13.01
CA ALA A 98 12.51 -4.22 12.09
C ALA A 98 11.25 -4.04 11.24
N ALA A 99 10.15 -3.54 11.82
CA ALA A 99 8.93 -3.21 11.09
C ALA A 99 9.16 -2.11 10.05
N GLN A 100 9.91 -1.05 10.39
CA GLN A 100 10.28 0.02 9.46
C GLN A 100 11.10 -0.50 8.28
N LYS A 101 12.14 -1.30 8.55
CA LYS A 101 12.94 -1.96 7.51
C LYS A 101 12.10 -2.85 6.60
N LYS A 102 11.16 -3.60 7.18
CA LYS A 102 10.22 -4.44 6.45
C LYS A 102 9.31 -3.60 5.55
N ILE A 103 8.74 -2.50 6.06
CA ILE A 103 7.92 -1.57 5.29
C ILE A 103 8.69 -0.98 4.11
N LYS A 104 9.90 -0.48 4.36
CA LYS A 104 10.78 0.06 3.33
C LYS A 104 11.05 -0.96 2.22
N PHE A 105 11.44 -2.18 2.61
CA PHE A 105 11.70 -3.25 1.65
C PHE A 105 10.46 -3.56 0.78
N MET A 106 9.26 -3.52 1.36
CA MET A 106 8.01 -3.69 0.60
C MET A 106 7.81 -2.56 -0.41
N PHE A 107 8.03 -1.30 0.00
CA PHE A 107 7.92 -0.16 -0.93
C PHE A 107 8.92 -0.24 -2.07
N GLU A 108 10.17 -0.63 -1.80
CA GLU A 108 11.21 -0.82 -2.82
C GLU A 108 10.83 -1.94 -3.80
N LYS A 109 10.38 -3.09 -3.28
CA LYS A 109 10.02 -4.25 -4.11
C LYS A 109 8.78 -4.00 -4.97
N VAL A 110 7.79 -3.31 -4.42
CA VAL A 110 6.63 -2.87 -5.20
C VAL A 110 7.06 -1.77 -6.16
N GLY A 111 8.00 -0.90 -5.76
CA GLY A 111 8.62 0.14 -6.56
C GLY A 111 9.26 -0.36 -7.86
N GLU A 112 9.82 -1.58 -7.85
CA GLU A 112 10.40 -2.24 -9.03
C GLU A 112 9.36 -2.66 -10.08
N GLN A 113 8.07 -2.70 -9.73
CA GLN A 113 6.99 -3.04 -10.63
C GLN A 113 6.64 -1.89 -11.55
N LYS A 114 6.04 -2.23 -12.70
CA LYS A 114 5.60 -1.25 -13.70
C LYS A 114 4.20 -0.71 -13.38
N SER A 115 4.07 0.60 -13.55
CA SER A 115 2.81 1.31 -13.67
C SER A 115 2.16 1.03 -15.04
N LYS A 116 0.87 1.36 -15.19
CA LYS A 116 0.09 1.26 -16.43
C LYS A 116 0.69 2.03 -17.60
N ASP A 117 1.41 3.11 -17.32
CA ASP A 117 2.18 3.89 -18.30
C ASP A 117 3.51 3.23 -18.73
N GLY A 118 3.87 2.08 -18.16
CA GLY A 118 5.05 1.29 -18.51
C GLY A 118 6.34 1.67 -17.76
N GLU A 119 6.35 2.79 -17.04
CA GLU A 119 7.46 3.21 -16.16
C GLU A 119 7.43 2.42 -14.84
N LYS A 120 8.57 2.22 -14.19
CA LYS A 120 8.58 1.63 -12.84
C LYS A 120 8.09 2.66 -11.83
N PHE A 121 7.37 2.20 -10.81
CA PHE A 121 6.89 3.09 -9.74
C PHE A 121 8.02 3.86 -9.07
N ILE A 122 9.16 3.21 -8.79
CA ILE A 122 10.31 3.86 -8.15
C ILE A 122 10.97 4.91 -9.05
N ASP A 123 10.97 4.71 -10.36
CA ASP A 123 11.55 5.66 -11.31
C ASP A 123 10.66 6.92 -11.39
N LYS A 124 9.34 6.75 -11.34
CA LYS A 124 8.37 7.85 -11.22
C LYS A 124 8.57 8.65 -9.94
N ILE A 125 8.70 7.97 -8.79
CA ILE A 125 8.94 8.61 -7.48
C ILE A 125 10.24 9.42 -7.51
N LYS A 126 11.33 8.84 -8.04
CA LYS A 126 12.62 9.54 -8.21
C LYS A 126 12.54 10.73 -9.16
N ALA A 127 11.67 10.66 -10.16
CA ALA A 127 11.39 11.77 -11.07
C ALA A 127 10.43 12.83 -10.47
N GLY A 128 10.08 12.73 -9.19
CA GLY A 128 9.17 13.67 -8.53
C GLY A 128 7.71 13.51 -8.93
N LYS A 129 7.32 12.32 -9.42
CA LYS A 129 5.95 11.99 -9.81
C LYS A 129 5.33 10.99 -8.83
N LEU A 130 4.01 11.01 -8.69
CA LEU A 130 3.31 9.98 -7.93
C LEU A 130 3.44 8.62 -8.65
N PRO A 131 3.49 7.50 -7.91
CA PRO A 131 3.69 6.19 -8.51
C PRO A 131 2.49 5.77 -9.38
N ALA A 132 1.26 6.00 -8.90
CA ALA A 132 0.05 5.61 -9.61
C ALA A 132 -0.47 6.72 -10.53
N THR A 133 -1.03 6.32 -11.67
CA THR A 133 -1.72 7.18 -12.65
C THR A 133 -3.23 7.28 -12.42
N ASP A 134 -3.79 6.39 -11.62
CA ASP A 134 -5.23 6.21 -11.40
C ASP A 134 -5.68 6.60 -9.98
N ALA A 135 -4.92 7.47 -9.31
CA ALA A 135 -5.25 7.94 -7.96
C ALA A 135 -6.43 8.95 -7.91
N GLY A 136 -6.80 9.56 -9.04
CA GLY A 136 -7.88 10.56 -9.09
C GLY A 136 -7.56 11.89 -8.38
N LEU A 137 -6.29 12.30 -8.40
CA LEU A 137 -5.76 13.49 -7.73
C LEU A 137 -5.58 14.70 -8.66
#